data_AF-A0A9D9DSH8-F1
#
_entry.id   AF-A0A9D9DSH8-F1
#
_cell.length_a   1.000
_cell.length_b   1.000
_cell.length_c   1.000
_cell.angle_alpha   90.00
_cell.angle_beta   90.00
_cell.angle_gamma   90.00
#
_symmetry.space_group_name_H-M   'P 1'
#
loop_
_entity.id
_entity.type
_entity.pdbx_description
1 polymer ?
#
loop_
_entity_poly.entity_id
_entity_poly.type
_entity_poly.pdbx_seq_one_letter_code
_entity_poly.pdbx_strand_id
1 'polypeptide(L)'
;MQINNSFSKSTTFGMALKITPKAHKALEQTSLEVLDKLQKAGEALKDTKYCHLEIGEKLRPRIDFPYASSYIAPFQPVKPKPSDSILEIKTTWDGTDVAGIRKGQSYKACLLFDNPEQAAEAYAKINALDSDLDRAVELTKMFDNKEIKDEADRAAKRELDAKIKTAALDLIKKFGADAHEKP
;
A
#
# COMPACT_ATOMS: atom_id res chain seq x y z
N MET A 1 -13.40 35.87 0.74
CA MET A 1 -13.52 34.53 0.13
C MET A 1 -13.33 33.49 1.22
N GLN A 2 -14.42 32.85 1.64
CA GLN A 2 -14.33 31.67 2.51
C GLN A 2 -13.86 30.50 1.65
N ILE A 3 -12.71 29.92 2.02
CA ILE A 3 -12.27 28.63 1.48
C ILE A 3 -13.12 27.58 2.20
N ASN A 4 -14.19 27.13 1.54
CA ASN A 4 -14.92 25.93 1.92
C ASN A 4 -14.02 24.72 1.65
N ASN A 5 -13.13 24.42 2.59
CA ASN A 5 -12.46 23.13 2.67
C ASN A 5 -13.43 22.11 3.27
N SER A 6 -14.50 21.83 2.54
CA SER A 6 -15.30 20.62 2.72
C SER A 6 -14.61 19.45 2.02
N PHE A 7 -13.30 19.28 2.25
CA PHE A 7 -12.72 17.96 2.16
C PHE A 7 -13.28 17.25 3.38
N SER A 8 -14.39 16.56 3.20
CA SER A 8 -14.81 15.50 4.09
C SER A 8 -13.66 14.49 4.13
N LYS A 9 -12.70 14.76 5.02
CA LYS A 9 -11.93 13.73 5.69
C LYS A 9 -13.00 12.83 6.27
N SER A 10 -13.33 11.75 5.57
CA SER A 10 -13.87 10.60 6.24
C SER A 10 -12.73 10.17 7.17
N THR A 11 -12.80 10.63 8.40
CA THR A 11 -12.05 10.17 9.57
C THR A 11 -12.52 8.75 9.88
N THR A 12 -12.42 7.87 8.90
CA THR A 12 -12.58 6.44 9.08
C THR A 12 -11.18 5.85 9.06
N PHE A 13 -10.38 6.25 10.06
CA PHE A 13 -9.22 5.47 10.43
C PHE A 13 -9.76 4.08 10.81
N GLY A 14 -9.39 3.04 10.06
CA GLY A 14 -9.73 1.66 10.37
C GLY A 14 -10.84 1.01 9.52
N MET A 15 -11.16 1.50 8.32
CA MET A 15 -11.94 0.73 7.35
C MET A 15 -11.30 0.80 5.97
N ALA A 16 -10.39 -0.14 5.68
CA ALA A 16 -9.76 -0.20 4.37
C ALA A 16 -10.64 -0.82 3.29
N LEU A 17 -11.65 -1.61 3.64
CA LEU A 17 -12.65 -2.05 2.66
C LEU A 17 -13.59 -0.89 2.33
N LYS A 18 -13.64 -0.50 1.05
CA LYS A 18 -14.50 0.56 0.53
C LYS A 18 -15.43 -0.02 -0.53
N ILE A 19 -16.73 0.02 -0.27
CA ILE A 19 -17.74 -0.38 -1.27
C ILE A 19 -18.17 0.88 -2.03
N THR A 20 -17.97 0.90 -3.35
CA THR A 20 -18.37 2.06 -4.16
C THR A 20 -19.85 1.99 -4.54
N PRO A 21 -20.50 3.13 -4.85
CA PRO A 21 -21.88 3.14 -5.37
C PRO A 21 -22.05 2.28 -6.64
N LYS A 22 -20.99 2.10 -7.43
CA LYS A 22 -21.01 1.26 -8.64
C LYS A 22 -21.19 -0.23 -8.34
N ALA A 23 -20.96 -0.67 -7.10
CA ALA A 23 -21.19 -2.04 -6.67
C ALA A 23 -22.66 -2.33 -6.35
N HIS A 24 -23.50 -1.32 -6.11
CA HIS A 24 -24.84 -1.46 -5.54
C HIS A 24 -25.71 -2.50 -6.27
N LYS A 25 -25.87 -2.33 -7.58
CA LYS A 25 -26.67 -3.24 -8.41
C LYS A 25 -26.13 -4.68 -8.37
N ALA A 26 -24.82 -4.85 -8.33
CA ALA A 26 -24.21 -6.17 -8.26
C ALA A 26 -24.38 -6.82 -6.87
N LEU A 27 -24.41 -6.02 -5.80
CA LEU A 27 -24.67 -6.50 -4.44
C LEU A 27 -26.11 -6.98 -4.26
N GLU A 28 -27.09 -6.31 -4.85
CA GLU A 28 -28.50 -6.73 -4.79
C GLU A 28 -28.76 -8.06 -5.53
N GLN A 29 -27.88 -8.41 -6.47
CA GLN A 29 -28.04 -9.55 -7.37
C GLN A 29 -27.11 -10.73 -7.03
N THR A 30 -26.24 -10.58 -6.03
CA THR A 30 -25.27 -11.61 -5.65
C THR A 30 -25.83 -12.58 -4.61
N SER A 31 -25.13 -13.69 -4.36
CA SER A 31 -25.49 -14.65 -3.32
C SER A 31 -25.12 -14.17 -1.92
N LEU A 32 -25.81 -14.69 -0.90
CA LEU A 32 -25.48 -14.47 0.51
C LEU A 32 -24.02 -14.85 0.81
N GLU A 33 -23.51 -15.93 0.21
CA GLU A 33 -22.11 -16.34 0.39
C GLU A 33 -21.11 -15.26 -0.05
N VAL A 34 -21.40 -14.52 -1.12
CA VAL A 34 -20.54 -13.41 -1.58
C VAL A 34 -20.64 -12.23 -0.62
N LEU A 35 -21.83 -11.93 -0.11
CA LEU A 35 -22.02 -10.88 0.91
C LEU A 35 -21.26 -11.22 2.20
N ASP A 36 -21.32 -12.47 2.67
CA ASP A 36 -20.58 -12.95 3.83
C ASP A 36 -19.07 -12.86 3.62
N LYS A 37 -18.58 -13.18 2.41
CA LYS A 37 -17.16 -13.01 2.06
C LYS A 37 -16.74 -11.54 2.10
N LEU A 38 -17.57 -10.63 1.59
CA LEU A 38 -17.30 -9.19 1.64
C LEU A 38 -17.30 -8.67 3.09
N GLN A 39 -18.21 -9.14 3.94
CA GLN A 39 -18.21 -8.79 5.36
C GLN A 39 -16.92 -9.27 6.04
N LYS A 40 -16.54 -10.54 5.84
CA LYS A 40 -15.28 -11.09 6.39
C LYS A 40 -14.06 -10.34 5.88
N ALA A 41 -14.05 -9.92 4.62
CA ALA A 41 -13.01 -9.08 4.06
C ALA A 41 -12.91 -7.73 4.80
N GLY A 42 -14.05 -7.12 5.13
CA GLY A 42 -14.12 -5.88 5.91
C GLY A 42 -13.54 -6.05 7.30
N GLU A 43 -13.94 -7.10 8.02
CA GLU A 43 -13.42 -7.43 9.35
C GLU A 43 -11.91 -7.73 9.32
N ALA A 44 -11.45 -8.43 8.29
CA ALA A 44 -10.04 -8.75 8.08
C ALA A 44 -9.18 -7.50 7.80
N LEU A 45 -9.76 -6.43 7.28
CA LEU A 45 -9.07 -5.19 6.86
C LEU A 45 -9.38 -4.00 7.78
N LYS A 46 -9.87 -4.25 9.00
CA LYS A 46 -10.20 -3.18 9.96
C LYS A 46 -8.97 -2.43 10.47
N ASP A 47 -7.81 -3.08 10.54
CA ASP A 47 -6.61 -2.50 11.18
C ASP A 47 -5.62 -1.91 10.16
N THR A 48 -5.90 -2.04 8.86
CA THR A 48 -5.03 -1.51 7.79
C THR A 48 -5.16 0.01 7.67
N LYS A 49 -4.02 0.70 7.46
CA LYS A 49 -3.90 2.16 7.65
C LYS A 49 -3.70 2.95 6.36
N TYR A 50 -2.84 2.47 5.47
CA TYR A 50 -2.35 3.16 4.29
C TYR A 50 -2.95 2.62 3.00
N CYS A 51 -3.14 1.31 2.91
CA CYS A 51 -3.70 0.64 1.74
C CYS A 51 -5.20 0.43 1.90
N HIS A 52 -5.92 0.46 0.78
CA HIS A 52 -7.36 0.25 0.74
C HIS A 52 -7.74 -0.83 -0.26
N LEU A 53 -8.79 -1.58 0.04
CA LEU A 53 -9.44 -2.48 -0.90
C LEU A 53 -10.78 -1.89 -1.30
N GLU A 54 -10.89 -1.47 -2.56
CA GLU A 54 -12.12 -0.98 -3.14
C GLU A 54 -12.87 -2.12 -3.84
N ILE A 55 -14.19 -2.18 -3.63
CA ILE A 55 -15.10 -3.07 -4.36
C ILE A 55 -15.94 -2.21 -5.30
N GLY A 56 -15.68 -2.40 -6.58
CA GLY A 56 -16.21 -1.60 -7.67
C GLY A 56 -17.39 -2.23 -8.37
N GLU A 57 -17.55 -1.82 -9.63
CA GLU A 57 -18.48 -2.43 -10.57
C GLU A 57 -18.25 -3.95 -10.69
N LYS A 58 -19.34 -4.72 -10.79
CA LYS A 58 -19.31 -6.20 -10.86
C LYS A 58 -18.59 -6.86 -9.67
N LEU A 59 -18.56 -6.20 -8.51
CA LEU A 59 -17.87 -6.65 -7.29
C LEU A 59 -16.38 -6.91 -7.50
N ARG A 60 -15.77 -6.24 -8.49
CA ARG A 60 -14.35 -6.43 -8.80
C ARG A 60 -13.49 -5.80 -7.69
N PRO A 61 -12.53 -6.55 -7.10
CA PRO A 61 -11.59 -6.00 -6.14
C PRO A 61 -10.52 -5.14 -6.83
N ARG A 62 -10.21 -4.01 -6.19
CA ARG A 62 -9.19 -3.04 -6.60
C ARG A 62 -8.38 -2.62 -5.37
N ILE A 63 -7.08 -2.90 -5.37
CA ILE A 63 -6.17 -2.47 -4.29
C ILE A 63 -5.69 -1.07 -4.62
N ASP A 64 -5.94 -0.12 -3.72
CA ASP A 64 -5.55 1.27 -3.82
C ASP A 64 -4.47 1.62 -2.81
N PHE A 65 -3.44 2.31 -3.30
CA PHE A 65 -2.30 2.75 -2.52
C PHE A 65 -2.32 4.26 -2.31
N PRO A 66 -1.58 4.74 -1.30
CA PRO A 66 -1.14 6.13 -1.27
C PRO A 66 -0.45 6.49 -2.60
N TYR A 67 -0.65 7.71 -3.09
CA TYR A 67 0.02 8.25 -4.30
C TYR A 67 -0.44 7.66 -5.65
N ALA A 68 -1.72 7.32 -5.77
CA ALA A 68 -2.42 7.05 -7.02
C ALA A 68 -1.97 5.81 -7.82
N SER A 69 -1.30 4.87 -7.15
CA SER A 69 -1.09 3.52 -7.67
C SER A 69 -2.28 2.64 -7.29
N SER A 70 -2.82 1.94 -8.27
CA SER A 70 -3.95 1.02 -8.06
C SER A 70 -3.77 -0.22 -8.91
N TYR A 71 -4.19 -1.36 -8.37
CA TYR A 71 -4.08 -2.64 -9.04
C TYR A 71 -5.40 -3.39 -8.98
N ILE A 72 -5.70 -4.07 -10.08
CA ILE A 72 -6.84 -5.00 -10.18
C ILE A 72 -6.32 -6.38 -10.55
N ALA A 73 -7.21 -7.38 -10.46
CA ALA A 73 -7.00 -8.78 -10.82
C ALA A 73 -6.10 -8.97 -12.07
N PRO A 74 -5.27 -10.02 -12.11
CA PRO A 74 -5.52 -11.35 -11.49
C PRO A 74 -4.88 -11.62 -10.13
N PHE A 75 -4.07 -10.71 -9.58
CA PHE A 75 -3.41 -10.88 -8.28
C PHE A 75 -2.65 -12.21 -8.12
N GLN A 76 -2.02 -12.68 -9.20
CA GLN A 76 -1.39 -14.00 -9.23
C GLN A 76 0.06 -13.91 -8.77
N PRO A 77 0.45 -14.60 -7.69
CA PRO A 77 1.83 -14.59 -7.24
C PRO A 77 2.70 -15.40 -8.22
N VAL A 78 3.93 -14.93 -8.44
CA VAL A 78 4.96 -15.65 -9.18
C VAL A 78 5.86 -16.35 -8.17
N LYS A 79 6.13 -17.64 -8.38
CA LYS A 79 7.01 -18.40 -7.48
C LYS A 79 8.39 -17.73 -7.45
N PRO A 80 8.87 -17.27 -6.27
CA PRO A 80 10.20 -16.66 -6.16
C PRO A 80 11.27 -17.73 -6.36
N LYS A 81 12.46 -17.32 -6.81
CA LYS A 81 13.62 -18.22 -6.79
C LYS A 81 14.07 -18.43 -5.34
N PRO A 82 14.74 -19.54 -5.00
CA PRO A 82 15.16 -19.82 -3.63
C PRO A 82 16.06 -18.74 -2.99
N SER A 83 16.77 -17.96 -3.80
CA SER A 83 17.65 -16.86 -3.36
C SER A 83 16.96 -15.50 -3.29
N ASP A 84 15.72 -15.37 -3.76
CA ASP A 84 15.10 -14.07 -4.00
C ASP A 84 14.20 -13.69 -2.82
N SER A 85 14.50 -12.56 -2.17
CA SER A 85 13.63 -11.96 -1.16
C SER A 85 12.48 -11.13 -1.76
N ILE A 86 12.25 -11.22 -3.07
CA ILE A 86 11.21 -10.45 -3.77
C ILE A 86 10.11 -11.41 -4.23
N LEU A 87 8.87 -11.08 -3.87
CA LEU A 87 7.68 -11.69 -4.44
C LEU A 87 7.09 -10.77 -5.51
N GLU A 88 7.01 -11.26 -6.75
CA GLU A 88 6.26 -10.60 -7.80
C GLU A 88 4.79 -11.07 -7.79
N ILE A 89 3.86 -10.13 -7.98
CA ILE A 89 2.43 -10.37 -8.13
C ILE A 89 1.99 -9.83 -9.48
N LYS A 90 1.51 -10.70 -10.36
CA LYS A 90 0.89 -10.29 -11.63
C LYS A 90 -0.44 -9.60 -11.36
N THR A 91 -0.57 -8.38 -11.85
CA THR A 91 -1.76 -7.54 -11.72
C THR A 91 -2.06 -6.83 -13.04
N THR A 92 -3.13 -6.05 -13.06
CA THR A 92 -3.35 -5.03 -14.09
C THR A 92 -3.28 -3.65 -13.43
N TRP A 93 -2.58 -2.71 -14.07
CA TRP A 93 -2.50 -1.33 -13.61
C TRP A 93 -3.85 -0.63 -13.76
N ASP A 94 -4.36 -0.07 -12.67
CA ASP A 94 -5.60 0.73 -12.64
C ASP A 94 -5.37 2.14 -12.07
N GLY A 95 -4.12 2.48 -11.75
CA GLY A 95 -3.71 3.75 -11.20
C GLY A 95 -3.61 4.86 -12.23
N THR A 96 -3.01 5.99 -11.82
CA THR A 96 -2.69 7.10 -12.72
C THR A 96 -1.57 6.71 -13.68
N ASP A 97 -1.67 7.14 -14.94
CA ASP A 97 -0.62 6.89 -15.93
C ASP A 97 0.72 7.47 -15.47
N VAL A 98 1.78 6.65 -15.48
CA VAL A 98 3.10 7.03 -14.96
C VAL A 98 4.21 6.33 -15.74
N ALA A 99 5.24 7.08 -16.15
CA ALA A 99 6.46 6.53 -16.78
C ALA A 99 6.21 5.51 -17.91
N GLY A 100 5.18 5.72 -18.75
CA GLY A 100 4.81 4.83 -19.86
C GLY A 100 3.88 3.67 -19.48
N ILE A 101 3.58 3.48 -18.21
CA ILE A 101 2.56 2.55 -17.71
C ILE A 101 1.20 3.24 -17.84
N ARG A 102 0.27 2.60 -18.55
CA ARG A 102 -1.08 3.09 -18.77
C ARG A 102 -2.12 2.23 -18.07
N LYS A 103 -3.24 2.85 -17.69
CA LYS A 103 -4.42 2.15 -17.20
C LYS A 103 -4.80 0.98 -18.12
N GLY A 104 -5.06 -0.18 -17.52
CA GLY A 104 -5.42 -1.42 -18.21
C GLY A 104 -4.24 -2.26 -18.69
N GLN A 105 -2.99 -1.81 -18.54
CA GLN A 105 -1.82 -2.62 -18.90
C GLN A 105 -1.50 -3.67 -17.85
N SER A 106 -1.00 -4.83 -18.29
CA SER A 106 -0.45 -5.84 -17.39
C SER A 106 0.74 -5.26 -16.62
N TYR A 107 0.78 -5.54 -15.32
CA TYR A 107 1.80 -5.01 -14.43
C TYR A 107 2.24 -6.09 -13.43
N LYS A 108 3.42 -5.89 -12.83
CA LYS A 108 3.90 -6.71 -11.71
C LYS A 108 4.12 -5.82 -10.51
N ALA A 109 3.28 -5.99 -9.49
CA ALA A 109 3.56 -5.42 -8.18
C ALA A 109 4.63 -6.26 -7.49
N CYS A 110 5.57 -5.62 -6.80
CA CYS A 110 6.67 -6.31 -6.11
C CYS A 110 6.59 -6.05 -4.61
N LEU A 111 6.75 -7.12 -3.82
CA LEU A 111 6.90 -7.07 -2.38
C LEU A 111 8.32 -7.54 -2.03
N LEU A 112 9.10 -6.67 -1.40
CA LEU A 112 10.41 -7.00 -0.86
C LEU A 112 10.25 -7.45 0.60
N PHE A 113 10.80 -8.62 0.90
CA PHE A 113 10.88 -9.22 2.23
C PHE A 113 12.30 -9.16 2.77
N ASP A 114 12.46 -9.42 4.07
CA ASP A 114 13.78 -9.37 4.73
C ASP A 114 14.68 -10.55 4.32
N ASN A 115 14.07 -11.67 3.90
CA ASN A 115 14.77 -12.86 3.45
C ASN A 115 13.94 -13.68 2.43
N PRO A 116 14.56 -14.63 1.72
CA PRO A 116 13.87 -15.47 0.74
C PRO A 116 12.80 -16.40 1.32
N GLU A 117 12.95 -16.83 2.58
CA GLU A 117 11.98 -17.72 3.24
C GLU A 117 10.62 -17.03 3.41
N GLN A 118 10.63 -15.78 3.87
CA GLN A 118 9.42 -14.96 3.99
C GLN A 118 8.73 -14.73 2.63
N ALA A 119 9.50 -14.53 1.56
CA ALA A 119 8.94 -14.40 0.22
C ALA A 119 8.28 -15.71 -0.26
N ALA A 120 8.89 -16.86 0.05
CA ALA A 120 8.34 -18.18 -0.27
C ALA A 120 7.08 -18.50 0.54
N GLU A 121 7.03 -18.13 1.83
CA GLU A 121 5.85 -18.26 2.69
C GLU A 121 4.69 -17.40 2.19
N ALA A 122 4.97 -16.14 1.86
CA ALA A 122 3.97 -15.23 1.30
C ALA A 122 3.43 -15.74 -0.05
N TYR A 123 4.30 -16.26 -0.92
CA TYR A 123 3.91 -16.94 -2.15
C TYR A 123 2.94 -18.09 -1.86
N ALA A 124 3.31 -19.01 -0.97
CA ALA A 124 2.52 -20.20 -0.66
C ALA A 124 1.14 -19.81 -0.11
N LYS A 125 1.10 -18.81 0.78
CA LYS A 125 -0.13 -18.28 1.37
C LYS A 125 -1.06 -17.72 0.31
N ILE A 126 -0.58 -16.87 -0.60
CA ILE A 126 -1.41 -16.25 -1.64
C ILE A 126 -1.82 -17.30 -2.69
N ASN A 127 -0.91 -18.19 -3.07
CA ASN A 127 -1.14 -19.21 -4.10
C ASN A 127 -2.19 -20.24 -3.68
N ALA A 128 -2.36 -20.46 -2.37
CA ALA A 128 -3.39 -21.35 -1.83
C ALA A 128 -4.80 -20.72 -1.79
N LEU A 129 -4.94 -19.43 -2.10
CA LEU A 129 -6.23 -18.75 -2.13
C LEU A 129 -6.90 -18.91 -3.50
N ASP A 130 -8.20 -19.25 -3.48
CA ASP A 130 -8.95 -19.63 -4.68
C ASP A 130 -9.67 -18.47 -5.37
N SER A 131 -9.84 -17.33 -4.69
CA SER A 131 -10.55 -16.17 -5.25
C SER A 131 -9.69 -14.91 -5.33
N ASP A 132 -9.99 -14.09 -6.34
CA ASP A 132 -9.34 -12.78 -6.51
C ASP A 132 -9.62 -11.85 -5.31
N LEU A 133 -10.78 -11.98 -4.67
CA LEU A 133 -11.12 -11.22 -3.46
C LEU A 133 -10.20 -11.63 -2.30
N ASP A 134 -10.06 -12.92 -2.04
CA ASP A 134 -9.23 -13.42 -0.93
C ASP A 134 -7.76 -13.03 -1.14
N ARG A 135 -7.26 -13.18 -2.38
CA ARG A 135 -5.91 -12.71 -2.74
C ARG A 135 -5.77 -11.21 -2.55
N ALA A 136 -6.75 -10.42 -2.98
CA ALA A 136 -6.71 -8.97 -2.82
C ALA A 136 -6.72 -8.54 -1.35
N VAL A 137 -7.50 -9.21 -0.49
CA VAL A 137 -7.51 -8.98 0.97
C VAL A 137 -6.13 -9.27 1.56
N GLU A 138 -5.55 -10.43 1.24
CA GLU A 138 -4.24 -10.81 1.77
C GLU A 138 -3.13 -9.86 1.29
N LEU A 139 -3.13 -9.51 0.00
CA LEU A 139 -2.19 -8.56 -0.56
C LEU A 139 -2.33 -7.17 0.06
N THR A 140 -3.56 -6.69 0.28
CA THR A 140 -3.80 -5.38 0.91
C THR A 140 -3.13 -5.32 2.29
N LYS A 141 -3.21 -6.39 3.09
CA LYS A 141 -2.50 -6.48 4.39
C LYS A 141 -0.99 -6.46 4.23
N MET A 142 -0.45 -7.24 3.28
CA MET A 142 1.00 -7.30 3.06
C MET A 142 1.56 -5.95 2.62
N PHE A 143 0.88 -5.27 1.70
CA PHE A 143 1.25 -3.93 1.27
C PHE A 143 1.13 -2.91 2.40
N ASP A 144 0.07 -2.99 3.20
CA ASP A 144 -0.11 -2.09 4.35
C ASP A 144 1.00 -2.25 5.39
N ASN A 145 1.35 -3.48 5.74
CA ASN A 145 2.45 -3.78 6.65
C ASN A 145 3.79 -3.24 6.13
N LYS A 146 4.02 -3.33 4.82
CA LYS A 146 5.20 -2.75 4.19
C LYS A 146 5.21 -1.23 4.31
N GLU A 147 4.10 -0.55 4.03
CA GLU A 147 4.00 0.91 4.19
C GLU A 147 4.17 1.35 5.65
N ILE A 148 3.66 0.57 6.62
CA ILE A 148 3.90 0.80 8.05
C ILE A 148 5.40 0.75 8.36
N LYS A 149 6.11 -0.27 7.88
CA LYS A 149 7.57 -0.41 8.06
C LYS A 149 8.33 0.73 7.39
N ASP A 150 8.01 1.02 6.12
CA ASP A 150 8.67 2.07 5.35
C ASP A 150 8.45 3.46 6.00
N GLU A 151 7.26 3.76 6.54
CA GLU A 151 7.04 5.02 7.26
C GLU A 151 7.76 5.07 8.61
N ALA A 152 7.86 3.95 9.34
CA ALA A 152 8.65 3.89 10.57
C ALA A 152 10.13 4.14 10.30
N ASP A 153 10.69 3.55 9.24
CA ASP A 153 12.08 3.76 8.82
C ASP A 153 12.32 5.22 8.37
N ARG A 154 11.37 5.79 7.60
CA ARG A 154 11.41 7.22 7.22
C ARG A 154 11.37 8.13 8.45
N ALA A 155 10.53 7.82 9.43
CA ALA A 155 10.42 8.60 10.67
C ALA A 155 11.72 8.55 11.50
N ALA A 156 12.30 7.35 11.68
CA ALA A 156 13.57 7.17 12.37
C ALA A 156 14.71 7.93 11.68
N LYS A 157 14.76 7.89 10.34
CA LYS A 157 15.73 8.66 9.57
C LYS A 157 15.56 10.17 9.75
N ARG A 158 14.33 10.69 9.69
CA ARG A 158 14.06 12.12 9.93
C ARG A 158 14.51 12.56 11.32
N GLU A 159 14.30 11.73 12.34
CA GLU A 159 14.75 12.01 13.71
C GLU A 159 16.28 12.04 13.80
N LEU A 160 16.97 11.08 13.18
CA LEU A 160 18.43 11.04 13.12
C LEU A 160 18.99 12.27 12.39
N ASP A 161 18.43 12.61 11.23
CA ASP A 161 18.84 13.78 10.44
C ASP A 161 18.67 15.08 11.25
N ALA A 162 17.57 15.20 12.02
CA ALA A 162 17.35 16.33 12.92
C ALA A 162 18.40 16.38 14.05
N LYS A 163 18.75 15.24 14.66
CA LYS A 163 19.81 15.16 15.68
C LYS A 163 21.17 15.56 15.12
N ILE A 164 21.51 15.07 13.93
CA ILE A 164 22.76 15.43 13.22
C ILE A 164 22.81 16.93 12.95
N LYS A 165 21.72 17.51 12.44
CA LYS A 165 21.64 18.95 12.16
C LYS A 165 21.84 19.79 13.43
N THR A 166 21.21 19.41 14.53
CA THR A 166 21.38 20.09 15.82
C THR A 166 22.81 19.97 16.34
N ALA A 167 23.41 18.77 16.31
CA ALA A 167 24.79 18.55 16.74
C ALA A 167 25.80 19.35 15.88
N ALA A 168 25.58 19.42 14.57
CA ALA A 168 26.40 20.23 13.66
C ALA A 168 26.32 21.73 13.99
N LEU A 169 25.11 22.25 14.27
CA LEU A 169 24.92 23.64 14.70
C LEU A 169 25.64 23.94 16.02
N ASP A 170 25.59 23.00 16.98
CA ASP A 170 26.29 23.15 18.26
C ASP A 170 27.82 23.18 18.08
N LEU A 171 28.37 22.36 17.18
CA LEU A 171 29.80 22.39 16.86
C LEU A 171 30.21 23.71 16.21
N ILE A 172 29.43 24.20 15.24
CA ILE A 172 29.68 25.51 14.60
C ILE A 172 29.61 26.62 15.65
N LYS A 173 28.66 26.57 16.58
CA LYS A 173 28.55 27.59 17.64
C LYS A 173 29.72 27.55 18.63
N LYS A 174 30.24 26.37 18.94
CA LYS A 174 31.33 26.18 19.91
C LYS A 174 32.72 26.44 19.34
N PHE A 175 32.94 26.06 18.08
CA PHE A 175 34.27 26.01 17.47
C PHE A 175 34.36 26.69 16.10
N GLY A 176 33.26 27.28 15.62
CA GLY A 176 33.27 28.05 14.38
C GLY A 176 34.19 29.26 14.52
N ALA A 177 35.09 29.42 13.56
CA ALA A 177 35.94 30.58 13.41
C ALA A 177 35.55 31.32 12.12
N ASP A 178 35.68 32.63 12.12
CA ASP A 178 35.50 33.42 10.90
C ASP A 178 36.55 33.02 9.87
N ALA A 179 36.18 33.08 8.58
CA ALA A 179 37.11 32.80 7.50
C ALA A 179 38.29 33.79 7.59
N HIS A 180 39.51 33.26 7.56
CA HIS A 180 40.72 34.09 7.48
C HIS A 180 40.67 34.91 6.18
N GLU A 181 40.25 36.17 6.26
CA GLU A 181 40.45 37.12 5.18
C GLU A 181 41.96 37.37 5.07
N LYS A 182 42.54 37.04 3.91
CA LYS A 182 43.95 37.35 3.63
C LYS A 182 44.09 38.88 3.52
N PRO A 183 45.14 39.47 4.13
CA PRO A 183 45.41 40.89 4.06
C PRO A 183 45.73 41.36 2.63
#